data_AF-A0A924XDZ3-F1
#
_entry.id   AF-A0A924XDZ3-F1
#
_cell.length_a   1.000
_cell.length_b   1.000
_cell.length_c   1.000
_cell.angle_alpha   90.00
_cell.angle_beta   90.00
_cell.angle_gamma   90.00
#
_symmetry.space_group_name_H-M   'P 1'
#
loop_
_entity.id
_entity.type
_entity.pdbx_description
1 polymer ?
#
loop_
_entity_poly.entity_id
_entity_poly.type
_entity_poly.pdbx_seq_one_letter_code
_entity_poly.pdbx_strand_id
1 'polypeptide(L)'
;PENILVCDDGHPLIIDFGAAALAASGRAAPGAIVGSPPYVPPERIRGMATLESPGDMYALGATLYHALVGSPPFARATPRDMLLAHLYQSPLSVFAAMPDVPADLGKLVMRLLEKTPERRFTSWAEASEQFAACRADAAQNRPIRIMA
;
A
#
# COMPACT_ATOMS: atom_id res chain seq x y z
N PRO A 1 -1.29 -9.54 4.39
CA PRO A 1 -1.84 -9.25 3.03
C PRO A 1 -1.97 -10.56 2.27
N GLU A 2 -3.09 -10.80 1.59
CA GLU A 2 -3.41 -12.14 1.03
C GLU A 2 -2.75 -12.39 -0.33
N ASN A 3 -2.43 -11.32 -1.08
CA ASN A 3 -1.95 -11.42 -2.46
C ASN A 3 -0.42 -11.30 -2.60
N ILE A 4 0.32 -11.44 -1.49
CA ILE A 4 1.79 -11.50 -1.49
C ILE A 4 2.20 -12.70 -0.65
N LEU A 5 2.79 -13.69 -1.29
CA LEU A 5 3.44 -14.82 -0.62
C LEU A 5 4.91 -14.48 -0.40
N VAL A 6 5.50 -15.05 0.66
CA VAL A 6 6.94 -14.96 0.90
C VAL A 6 7.48 -16.38 0.85
N CYS A 7 8.41 -16.64 -0.07
CA CYS A 7 9.08 -17.92 -0.20
C CYS A 7 10.01 -18.17 1.00
N ASP A 8 10.43 -19.43 1.19
CA ASP A 8 11.33 -19.82 2.30
C ASP A 8 12.68 -19.10 2.27
N ASP A 9 13.12 -18.66 1.10
CA ASP A 9 14.34 -17.86 0.88
C ASP A 9 14.12 -16.34 1.09
N GLY A 10 12.91 -15.94 1.48
CA GLY A 10 12.52 -14.55 1.74
C GLY A 10 12.12 -13.76 0.50
N HIS A 11 12.10 -14.35 -0.70
CA HIS A 11 11.64 -13.65 -1.90
C HIS A 11 10.11 -13.48 -1.91
N PRO A 12 9.59 -12.25 -2.12
CA PRO A 12 8.15 -12.04 -2.23
C PRO A 12 7.64 -12.42 -3.64
N LEU A 13 6.49 -13.10 -3.68
CA LEU A 13 5.76 -13.44 -4.89
C LEU A 13 4.37 -12.78 -4.84
N ILE A 14 4.07 -11.95 -5.84
CA ILE A 14 2.71 -11.42 -6.00
C ILE A 14 1.85 -12.51 -6.62
N ILE A 15 0.72 -12.80 -5.97
CA ILE A 15 -0.26 -13.75 -6.45
C ILE A 15 -1.59 -13.05 -6.72
N ASP A 16 -2.39 -13.62 -7.61
CA ASP A 16 -3.72 -13.12 -7.99
C ASP A 16 -3.75 -11.72 -8.63
N PHE A 17 -3.70 -11.71 -9.96
CA PHE A 17 -3.91 -10.52 -10.80
C PHE A 17 -5.38 -10.38 -11.27
N GLY A 18 -6.32 -11.11 -10.67
CA GLY A 18 -7.71 -11.18 -11.10
C GLY A 18 -8.42 -9.83 -11.08
N ALA A 19 -8.13 -8.99 -10.08
CA ALA A 19 -8.65 -7.62 -10.01
C ALA A 19 -8.14 -6.75 -11.17
N ALA A 20 -6.86 -6.86 -11.52
CA ALA A 20 -6.29 -6.14 -12.66
C ALA A 20 -6.88 -6.63 -13.99
N ALA A 21 -7.06 -7.95 -14.15
CA ALA A 21 -7.69 -8.54 -15.32
C ALA A 21 -9.15 -8.09 -15.49
N LEU A 22 -9.92 -8.03 -14.38
CA LEU A 22 -11.30 -7.56 -14.40
C LEU A 22 -11.37 -6.07 -14.77
N ALA A 23 -10.50 -5.23 -14.20
CA ALA A 23 -10.40 -3.81 -14.55
C ALA A 23 -10.07 -3.61 -16.04
N ALA A 24 -9.08 -4.33 -16.56
CA ALA A 24 -8.66 -4.26 -17.97
C ALA A 24 -9.73 -4.79 -18.94
N SER A 25 -10.56 -5.75 -18.52
CA SER A 25 -11.58 -6.36 -19.37
C SER A 25 -12.79 -5.46 -19.64
N GLY A 26 -12.97 -4.37 -18.87
CA GLY A 26 -14.17 -3.52 -18.94
C GLY A 26 -15.47 -4.23 -18.53
N ARG A 27 -15.38 -5.45 -17.98
CA ARG A 27 -16.53 -6.25 -17.53
C ARG A 27 -17.00 -5.92 -16.11
N ALA A 28 -16.31 -5.01 -15.43
CA ALA A 28 -16.77 -4.49 -14.15
C ALA A 28 -18.13 -3.80 -14.33
N ALA A 29 -19.08 -4.08 -13.45
CA ALA A 29 -20.37 -3.41 -13.48
C ALA A 29 -20.17 -1.89 -13.34
N PRO A 30 -20.97 -1.04 -14.02
CA PRO A 30 -20.87 0.40 -13.86
C PRO A 30 -20.96 0.82 -12.39
N GLY A 31 -19.94 1.54 -11.90
CA GLY A 31 -19.85 1.96 -10.49
C GLY A 31 -19.29 0.91 -9.53
N ALA A 32 -18.90 -0.27 -10.00
CA ALA A 32 -18.21 -1.26 -9.18
C ALA A 32 -16.77 -0.82 -8.89
N ILE A 33 -16.43 -0.78 -7.61
CA ILE A 33 -15.05 -0.59 -7.18
C ILE A 33 -14.33 -1.94 -7.30
N VAL A 34 -13.37 -2.03 -8.22
CA VAL A 34 -12.54 -3.22 -8.40
C VAL A 34 -11.33 -3.14 -7.46
N GLY A 35 -11.14 -4.17 -6.64
CA GLY A 35 -10.01 -4.32 -5.72
C GLY A 35 -10.43 -4.61 -4.28
N SER A 36 -9.45 -4.92 -3.44
CA SER A 36 -9.69 -5.23 -2.03
C SER A 36 -9.84 -3.95 -1.19
N PRO A 37 -10.98 -3.76 -0.49
CA PRO A 37 -11.24 -2.53 0.27
C PRO A 37 -10.12 -2.04 1.21
N PRO A 38 -9.34 -2.92 1.89
CA PRO A 38 -8.26 -2.46 2.78
C PRO A 38 -7.06 -1.79 2.09
N TYR A 39 -6.97 -1.91 0.76
CA TYR A 39 -5.79 -1.51 -0.01
C TYR A 39 -6.15 -0.60 -1.19
N VAL A 40 -7.43 -0.30 -1.40
CA VAL A 40 -7.88 0.39 -2.60
C VAL A 40 -7.43 1.87 -2.60
N PRO A 41 -6.92 2.38 -3.75
CA PRO A 41 -6.51 3.77 -3.85
C PRO A 41 -7.70 4.76 -3.88
N PRO A 42 -7.57 5.97 -3.30
CA PRO A 42 -8.63 6.98 -3.24
C PRO A 42 -9.20 7.37 -4.60
N GLU A 43 -8.34 7.53 -5.61
CA GLU A 43 -8.71 7.89 -6.97
C GLU A 43 -9.60 6.82 -7.65
N ARG A 44 -9.40 5.54 -7.32
CA ARG A 44 -10.22 4.43 -7.84
C ARG A 44 -11.61 4.43 -7.18
N ILE A 45 -11.71 4.77 -5.89
CA ILE A 45 -13.00 4.96 -5.21
C ILE A 45 -13.78 6.13 -5.84
N ARG A 46 -13.09 7.20 -6.24
CA ARG A 46 -13.70 8.37 -6.89
C ARG A 46 -14.14 8.12 -8.33
N GLY A 47 -13.85 6.93 -8.89
CA GLY A 47 -14.17 6.61 -10.28
C GLY A 47 -13.36 7.43 -11.29
N MET A 48 -12.19 7.94 -10.90
CA MET A 48 -11.28 8.61 -11.83
C MET A 48 -10.78 7.59 -12.86
N ALA A 49 -10.63 7.99 -14.12
CA ALA A 49 -9.92 7.19 -15.11
C ALA A 49 -8.44 7.17 -14.69
N THR A 50 -8.07 6.22 -13.85
CA THR A 50 -6.78 6.23 -13.17
C THR A 50 -5.67 5.81 -14.11
N LEU A 51 -4.55 6.54 -14.04
CA LEU A 51 -3.27 5.95 -14.37
C LEU A 51 -3.04 4.81 -13.38
N GLU A 52 -2.76 3.60 -13.84
CA GLU A 52 -2.58 2.43 -12.96
C GLU A 52 -1.40 2.63 -11.99
N SER A 53 -0.33 3.28 -12.46
CA SER A 53 0.93 3.41 -11.71
C SER A 53 0.79 4.11 -10.34
N PRO A 54 0.20 5.32 -10.21
CA PRO A 54 0.01 5.93 -8.89
C PRO A 54 -0.91 5.11 -7.97
N GLY A 55 -1.94 4.46 -8.52
CA GLY A 55 -2.86 3.63 -7.75
C GLY A 55 -2.18 2.41 -7.13
N ASP A 56 -1.30 1.76 -7.89
CA ASP A 56 -0.50 0.63 -7.42
C ASP A 56 0.51 1.04 -6.34
N MET A 57 1.08 2.26 -6.43
CA MET A 57 1.94 2.79 -5.36
C MET A 57 1.18 2.91 -4.03
N TYR A 58 -0.07 3.37 -4.05
CA TYR A 58 -0.88 3.47 -2.83
C TYR A 58 -1.22 2.09 -2.28
N ALA A 59 -1.62 1.15 -3.15
CA ALA A 59 -1.94 -0.21 -2.75
C ALA A 59 -0.73 -0.92 -2.12
N LEU A 60 0.46 -0.70 -2.68
CA LEU A 60 1.72 -1.15 -2.09
C LEU A 60 1.97 -0.49 -0.74
N GLY A 61 1.78 0.83 -0.62
CA GLY A 61 1.89 1.56 0.65
C GLY A 61 0.99 0.99 1.74
N ALA A 62 -0.28 0.71 1.42
CA ALA A 62 -1.24 0.10 2.34
C ALA A 62 -0.82 -1.33 2.73
N THR A 63 -0.22 -2.07 1.80
CA THR A 63 0.29 -3.42 2.03
C THR A 63 1.51 -3.42 2.95
N LEU A 64 2.46 -2.51 2.72
CA LEU A 64 3.64 -2.34 3.57
C LEU A 64 3.26 -1.84 4.97
N TYR A 65 2.32 -0.90 5.05
CA TYR A 65 1.75 -0.48 6.33
C TYR A 65 1.21 -1.67 7.10
N HIS A 66 0.39 -2.50 6.44
CA HIS A 66 -0.16 -3.70 7.05
C HIS A 66 0.95 -4.65 7.53
N ALA A 67 1.99 -4.90 6.72
CA ALA A 67 3.09 -5.76 7.12
C ALA A 67 3.88 -5.24 8.33
N LEU A 68 4.02 -3.92 8.47
CA LEU A 68 4.75 -3.30 9.59
C LEU A 68 3.91 -3.20 10.87
N VAL A 69 2.62 -2.89 10.72
CA VAL A 69 1.70 -2.58 11.84
C VAL A 69 0.85 -3.80 12.25
N GLY A 70 0.84 -4.85 11.43
CA GLY A 70 0.02 -6.05 11.63
C GLY A 70 -1.45 -5.88 11.24
N SER A 71 -1.87 -4.69 10.78
CA SER A 71 -3.25 -4.40 10.35
C SER A 71 -3.27 -3.32 9.26
N PRO A 72 -4.30 -3.29 8.39
CA PRO A 72 -4.36 -2.32 7.29
C PRO A 72 -4.49 -0.88 7.81
N PRO A 73 -4.12 0.14 7.01
CA PRO A 73 -4.13 1.54 7.44
C PRO A 73 -5.49 2.03 7.96
N PHE A 74 -6.58 1.42 7.50
CA PHE A 74 -7.94 1.73 7.92
C PHE A 74 -8.73 0.46 8.23
N ALA A 75 -8.53 -0.13 9.41
CA ALA A 75 -9.43 -1.18 9.89
C ALA A 75 -10.79 -0.57 10.30
N ARG A 76 -11.87 -0.95 9.62
CA ARG A 76 -13.26 -0.49 9.87
C ARG A 76 -14.23 -1.67 9.83
N ALA A 77 -15.35 -1.53 10.53
CA ALA A 77 -16.35 -2.59 10.64
C ALA A 77 -17.08 -2.89 9.31
N THR A 78 -17.23 -1.87 8.45
CA THR A 78 -17.87 -2.04 7.14
C THR A 78 -16.93 -1.66 6.00
N PRO A 79 -17.05 -2.31 4.82
CA PRO A 79 -16.32 -1.92 3.63
C PRO A 79 -16.54 -0.45 3.27
N ARG A 80 -17.78 0.05 3.40
CA ARG A 80 -18.12 1.44 3.10
C ARG A 80 -17.32 2.44 3.96
N ASP A 81 -17.24 2.19 5.26
CA ASP A 81 -16.50 3.07 6.18
C ASP A 81 -15.00 3.03 5.90
N MET A 82 -14.49 1.87 5.48
CA MET A 82 -13.11 1.71 5.01
C MET A 82 -12.85 2.58 3.77
N LEU A 83 -13.73 2.51 2.76
CA LEU A 83 -13.61 3.36 1.56
C LEU A 83 -13.63 4.86 1.91
N LEU A 84 -14.52 5.29 2.80
CA LEU A 84 -14.56 6.68 3.27
C LEU A 84 -13.27 7.07 4.00
N ALA A 85 -12.70 6.18 4.81
CA ALA A 85 -11.42 6.43 5.47
C ALA A 85 -10.27 6.54 4.45
N HIS A 86 -10.26 5.69 3.42
CA HIS A 86 -9.32 5.82 2.30
C HIS A 86 -9.47 7.16 1.58
N LEU A 87 -10.68 7.71 1.45
CA LEU A 87 -10.91 9.01 0.80
C LEU A 87 -10.49 10.22 1.64
N TYR A 88 -10.70 10.18 2.96
CA TYR A 88 -10.74 11.40 3.77
C TYR A 88 -9.90 11.37 5.06
N GLN A 89 -9.45 10.21 5.51
CA GLN A 89 -8.72 10.09 6.76
C GLN A 89 -7.23 9.84 6.51
N SER A 90 -6.39 10.42 7.36
CA SER A 90 -4.98 10.05 7.42
C SER A 90 -4.83 8.76 8.23
N PRO A 91 -3.97 7.82 7.81
CA PRO A 91 -3.70 6.62 8.59
C PRO A 91 -2.99 7.01 9.89
N LEU A 92 -3.09 6.16 10.92
CA LEU A 92 -2.25 6.30 12.11
C LEU A 92 -0.78 6.26 11.68
N SER A 93 0.04 7.20 12.15
CA SER A 93 1.46 7.23 11.80
C SER A 93 2.13 5.89 12.10
N VAL A 94 2.90 5.37 11.15
CA VAL A 94 3.72 4.15 11.34
C VAL A 94 4.66 4.29 12.54
N PHE A 95 5.16 5.49 12.84
CA PHE A 95 6.00 5.74 14.01
C PHE A 95 5.24 5.63 15.34
N ALA A 96 3.93 5.91 15.32
CA ALA A 96 3.10 5.74 16.50
C ALA A 96 2.69 4.27 16.69
N ALA A 97 2.50 3.54 15.59
CA ALA A 97 2.09 2.14 15.62
C ALA A 97 3.25 1.16 15.84
N MET A 98 4.43 1.47 15.30
CA MET A 98 5.66 0.67 15.41
C MET A 98 6.84 1.61 15.70
N PRO A 99 7.07 1.97 16.98
CA PRO A 99 8.08 2.98 17.36
C PRO A 99 9.51 2.67 16.92
N ASP A 100 9.84 1.39 16.76
CA ASP A 100 11.18 0.92 16.35
C ASP A 100 11.36 0.88 14.82
N VAL A 101 10.39 1.38 14.04
CA VAL A 101 10.50 1.39 12.58
C VAL A 101 11.63 2.32 12.15
N PRO A 102 12.53 1.89 11.23
CA PRO A 102 13.52 2.79 10.67
C PRO A 102 12.85 4.03 10.08
N ALA A 103 13.42 5.20 10.39
CA ALA A 103 12.81 6.49 10.09
C ALA A 103 12.46 6.64 8.60
N ASP A 104 13.36 6.19 7.73
CA ASP A 104 13.18 6.34 6.28
C ASP A 104 12.17 5.35 5.70
N LEU A 105 12.09 4.14 6.25
CA LEU A 105 11.04 3.18 5.88
C LEU A 105 9.66 3.72 6.29
N GLY A 106 9.56 4.27 7.49
CA GLY A 106 8.31 4.86 7.95
C GLY A 106 7.85 6.03 7.07
N LYS A 107 8.76 6.95 6.73
CA LYS A 107 8.47 8.08 5.82
C LYS A 107 8.06 7.59 4.43
N LEU A 108 8.75 6.59 3.90
CA LEU A 108 8.45 6.00 2.60
C LEU A 108 7.01 5.47 2.57
N VAL A 109 6.62 4.66 3.56
CA VAL A 109 5.27 4.07 3.64
C VAL A 109 4.21 5.17 3.75
N MET A 110 4.44 6.19 4.58
CA MET A 110 3.50 7.30 4.71
C MET A 110 3.37 8.10 3.41
N ARG A 111 4.46 8.30 2.65
CA ARG A 111 4.43 8.98 1.35
C ARG A 111 3.65 8.19 0.30
N LEU A 112 3.78 6.85 0.27
CA LEU A 112 2.96 6.02 -0.63
C LEU A 112 1.46 6.15 -0.33
N LEU A 113 1.10 6.38 0.94
CA LEU A 113 -0.28 6.53 1.42
C LEU A 113 -0.88 7.94 1.26
N GLU A 114 -0.17 8.85 0.59
CA GLU A 114 -0.72 10.17 0.26
C GLU A 114 -2.01 10.06 -0.57
N LYS A 115 -2.99 10.89 -0.25
CA LYS A 115 -4.33 10.83 -0.89
C LYS A 115 -4.35 11.42 -2.29
N THR A 116 -3.44 12.36 -2.54
CA THR A 116 -3.23 13.02 -3.82
C THR A 116 -2.14 12.25 -4.57
N PRO A 117 -2.43 11.65 -5.73
CA PRO A 117 -1.45 10.85 -6.48
C PRO A 117 -0.12 11.57 -6.73
N GLU A 118 -0.17 12.88 -7.01
CA GLU A 118 0.99 13.71 -7.32
C GLU A 118 1.89 13.98 -6.11
N ARG A 119 1.40 13.74 -4.89
CA ARG A 119 2.19 13.85 -3.64
C ARG A 119 2.94 12.56 -3.29
N ARG A 120 2.68 11.47 -4.02
CA ARG A 120 3.42 10.20 -3.89
C ARG A 120 4.77 10.32 -4.61
N PHE A 121 5.27 9.21 -5.14
CA PHE A 121 6.44 9.21 -6.01
C PHE A 121 6.01 9.49 -7.45
N THR A 122 6.84 10.20 -8.18
CA THR A 122 6.61 10.53 -9.60
C THR A 122 6.78 9.32 -10.51
N SER A 123 7.58 8.33 -10.07
CA SER A 123 7.83 7.10 -10.81
C SER A 123 8.23 5.95 -9.88
N TRP A 124 8.13 4.72 -10.39
CA TRP A 124 8.66 3.54 -9.70
C TRP A 124 10.18 3.57 -9.55
N ALA A 125 10.90 4.27 -10.44
CA ALA A 125 12.34 4.48 -10.30
C ALA A 125 12.66 5.29 -9.04
N GLU A 126 11.97 6.43 -8.85
CA GLU A 126 12.12 7.27 -7.65
C GLU A 126 11.77 6.48 -6.37
N ALA A 127 10.68 5.71 -6.39
CA ALA A 127 10.31 4.86 -5.27
C ALA A 127 11.38 3.80 -4.97
N SER A 128 11.94 3.17 -6.01
CA SER A 128 12.95 2.11 -5.89
C SER A 128 14.26 2.63 -5.29
N GLU A 129 14.69 3.83 -5.66
CA GLU A 129 15.85 4.49 -5.06
C GLU A 129 15.64 4.70 -3.55
N GLN A 130 14.46 5.15 -3.15
CA GLN A 130 14.14 5.33 -1.73
C GLN A 130 14.08 3.98 -0.98
N PHE A 131 13.55 2.92 -1.59
CA PHE A 131 13.58 1.57 -1.02
C PHE A 131 15.02 1.05 -0.83
N ALA A 132 15.90 1.29 -1.81
CA ALA A 132 17.29 0.89 -1.73
C ALA A 132 18.02 1.62 -0.57
N ALA A 133 17.75 2.92 -0.40
CA ALA A 133 18.27 3.70 0.73
C ALA A 133 17.80 3.13 2.08
N CYS A 134 16.52 2.79 2.22
CA CYS A 134 15.99 2.18 3.45
C CYS A 134 16.65 0.83 3.76
N ARG A 135 16.92 0.00 2.75
CA ARG A 135 17.61 -1.28 2.93
C ARG A 135 19.06 -1.11 3.40
N ALA A 136 19.77 -0.13 2.84
CA ALA A 136 21.14 0.17 3.25
C ALA A 136 21.23 0.61 4.72
N ASP A 137 20.23 1.37 5.19
CA ASP A 137 20.11 1.80 6.59
C ASP A 137 19.74 0.63 7.53
N ALA A 138 18.78 -0.22 7.13
CA ALA A 138 18.38 -1.41 7.89
C ALA A 138 19.49 -2.49 7.96
N ALA A 139 20.40 -2.54 6.99
CA ALA A 139 21.58 -3.41 7.06
C ALA A 139 22.60 -2.91 8.11
N GLN A 140 22.54 -1.64 8.48
CA GLN A 140 23.41 -1.00 9.48
C GLN A 140 22.77 -0.98 10.87
N ASN A 141 21.43 -0.99 10.97
CA ASN A 141 20.66 -1.02 12.21
C ASN A 141 19.70 -2.23 12.25
N ARG A 142 19.95 -3.15 13.21
CA ARG A 142 19.25 -4.43 13.58
C ARG A 142 18.03 -4.87 12.75
N PRO A 143 17.92 -6.16 12.39
CA PRO A 143 16.83 -6.66 11.53
C PRO A 143 15.44 -6.47 12.14
N ILE A 144 14.51 -5.97 11.33
CA ILE A 144 13.08 -5.82 11.66
C ILE A 144 12.47 -7.23 11.77
N ARG A 145 11.83 -7.54 12.90
CA ARG A 145 10.96 -8.72 13.00
C ARG A 145 9.61 -8.38 12.39
N ILE A 146 9.30 -8.96 11.23
CA ILE A 146 7.93 -8.97 10.69
C ILE A 146 7.12 -9.88 11.62
N MET A 147 6.11 -9.32 12.31
CA MET A 147 5.20 -10.14 13.12
C MET A 147 4.28 -10.90 12.18
N ALA A 148 4.39 -12.23 12.20
CA ALA A 148 3.48 -13.15 11.53
C ALA A 148 2.20 -13.35 12.36
#